data_AF-A0A961IIQ9-F1
#
_entry.id   AF-A0A961IIQ9-F1
#
_cell.length_a   1.000
_cell.length_b   1.000
_cell.length_c   1.000
_cell.angle_alpha   90.00
_cell.angle_beta   90.00
_cell.angle_gamma   90.00
#
_symmetry.space_group_name_H-M   'P 1'
#
loop_
_entity.id
_entity.type
_entity.pdbx_description
1 polymer ?
#
loop_
_entity_poly.entity_id
_entity_poly.type
_entity_poly.pdbx_seq_one_letter_code
_entity_poly.pdbx_strand_id
1 'polypeptide(L)' 'DLAIIELNGGTSESTNIYDPEKSIRFLYATLFRQWNLLFQIGYANRRRGQPVKTVWRLLMEIVYYLRRRTRSVVAD' A
#
# COMPACT_ATOMS: atom_id res chain seq x y z
N ASP A 1 15.63 -28.48 3.73
CA ASP A 1 14.47 -27.69 4.17
C ASP A 1 13.92 -26.84 3.03
N LEU A 2 12.60 -26.77 2.89
CA LEU A 2 11.91 -25.99 1.87
C LEU A 2 11.22 -24.78 2.54
N ALA A 3 11.43 -23.58 1.99
CA ALA A 3 10.75 -22.36 2.41
C ALA A 3 10.19 -21.63 1.18
N ILE A 4 9.00 -21.03 1.34
CA ILE A 4 8.33 -20.26 0.29
C ILE A 4 8.29 -18.80 0.74
N ILE A 5 8.64 -17.88 -0.16
CA ILE A 5 8.63 -16.43 0.10
C ILE A 5 7.49 -15.81 -0.72
N GLU A 6 6.65 -15.01 -0.05
CA GLU A 6 5.61 -14.21 -0.69
C GLU A 6 6.17 -12.85 -1.11
N LEU A 7 5.94 -12.46 -2.37
CA LEU A 7 6.33 -11.15 -2.89
C LEU A 7 5.08 -10.36 -3.30
N ASN A 8 4.74 -9.37 -2.48
CA ASN A 8 3.60 -8.48 -2.70
C ASN A 8 4.05 -7.05 -3.00
N GLY A 9 3.19 -6.30 -3.70
CA GLY A 9 3.32 -4.85 -3.74
C GLY A 9 3.13 -4.26 -2.34
N GLY A 10 3.81 -3.15 -2.02
CA GLY A 10 3.72 -2.54 -0.68
C GLY A 10 2.29 -2.16 -0.28
N THR A 11 1.41 -1.86 -1.25
CA THR A 11 0.00 -1.56 -1.03
C THR A 11 -0.93 -2.78 -1.14
N SER A 12 -0.39 -3.96 -1.47
CA SER A 12 -1.13 -5.21 -1.53
C SER A 12 -1.16 -5.85 -0.15
N GLU A 13 -2.30 -6.40 0.24
CA GLU A 13 -2.43 -7.15 1.49
C GLU A 13 -1.62 -8.45 1.44
N SER A 14 -1.12 -8.95 2.58
CA SER A 14 -0.47 -10.27 2.63
C SER A 14 -1.51 -11.36 2.43
N THR A 15 -1.26 -12.30 1.51
CA THR A 15 -2.17 -13.40 1.17
C THR A 15 -2.42 -14.31 2.36
N ASN A 16 -1.47 -14.37 3.31
CA ASN A 16 -1.58 -15.19 4.50
C ASN A 16 -2.77 -14.81 5.42
N ILE A 17 -3.36 -13.62 5.27
CA ILE A 17 -4.49 -13.18 6.09
C ILE A 17 -5.80 -13.85 5.68
N TYR A 18 -5.88 -14.42 4.48
CA TYR A 18 -7.07 -15.11 3.97
C TYR A 18 -7.14 -16.58 4.40
N ASP A 19 -6.16 -17.06 5.17
CA ASP A 19 -6.18 -18.42 5.71
C ASP A 19 -7.34 -18.58 6.73
N PRO A 20 -8.32 -19.47 6.45
CA PRO A 20 -9.50 -19.64 7.30
C PRO A 20 -9.16 -20.21 8.70
N GLU A 21 -7.99 -20.80 8.88
CA GLU A 21 -7.53 -21.29 10.18
C GLU A 21 -6.98 -20.15 11.07
N LYS A 22 -6.78 -18.95 10.52
CA LYS A 22 -6.27 -17.80 11.28
C LYS A 22 -7.39 -16.99 11.91
N SER A 23 -7.09 -16.49 13.12
CA SER A 23 -8.01 -15.58 13.82
C SER A 23 -8.03 -14.18 13.19
N ILE A 24 -9.13 -13.45 13.39
CA ILE A 24 -9.25 -12.03 13.02
C ILE A 24 -8.13 -11.18 13.65
N ARG A 25 -7.70 -11.53 14.87
CA ARG A 25 -6.56 -10.87 15.54
C ARG A 25 -5.25 -11.05 14.75
N PHE A 26 -5.01 -12.22 14.18
CA PHE A 26 -3.84 -12.48 13.33
C PHE A 26 -3.87 -11.61 12.07
N LEU A 27 -5.03 -11.49 11.43
CA LEU A 27 -5.22 -10.63 10.25
C LEU A 27 -4.85 -9.18 10.56
N TYR A 28 -5.44 -8.59 11.60
CA TYR A 28 -5.15 -7.20 11.96
C TYR A 28 -3.69 -7.01 12.41
N ALA A 29 -3.13 -7.92 13.21
CA ALA A 29 -1.74 -7.84 13.63
C ALA A 29 -0.78 -7.87 12.42
N THR A 30 -1.08 -8.68 11.40
CA THR A 30 -0.30 -8.75 10.16
C THR A 30 -0.38 -7.45 9.39
N LEU A 31 -1.59 -6.91 9.18
CA LEU A 31 -1.79 -5.63 8.50
C LEU A 31 -1.10 -4.47 9.21
N PHE A 32 -1.25 -4.35 10.54
CA PHE A 32 -0.58 -3.30 11.31
C PHE A 32 0.94 -3.41 11.21
N ARG A 33 1.50 -4.63 11.27
CA ARG A 33 2.94 -4.85 11.08
C ARG A 33 3.39 -4.42 9.69
N GLN A 34 2.64 -4.77 8.65
CA GLN A 34 2.94 -4.38 7.27
C GLN A 34 2.94 -2.85 7.11
N TRP A 35 1.89 -2.17 7.56
CA TRP A 35 1.80 -0.71 7.48
C TRP A 35 2.90 -0.01 8.28
N ASN A 36 3.22 -0.50 9.48
CA ASN A 36 4.33 0.02 10.27
C ASN A 36 5.66 -0.08 9.51
N LEU A 37 5.92 -1.20 8.82
CA LEU A 37 7.12 -1.36 8.01
C LEU A 37 7.16 -0.36 6.84
N LEU A 38 6.04 -0.14 6.16
CA LEU A 38 5.96 0.85 5.07
C LEU A 38 6.26 2.27 5.55
N PHE A 39 5.73 2.67 6.71
CA PHE A 39 6.03 3.97 7.30
C PHE A 39 7.51 4.09 7.71
N GLN A 40 8.12 3.03 8.24
CA GLN A 40 9.55 3.01 8.55
C GLN A 40 10.41 3.18 7.28
N ILE A 41 10.06 2.49 6.19
CA ILE A 41 10.73 2.64 4.89
C ILE A 41 10.56 4.08 4.37
N GLY A 42 9.35 4.63 4.42
CA GLY A 42 9.07 6.01 4.02
C GLY A 42 9.88 7.03 4.84
N TYR A 43 9.98 6.82 6.15
CA TYR A 43 10.81 7.64 7.03
C TYR A 43 12.30 7.53 6.71
N ALA A 44 12.81 6.31 6.48
CA ALA A 44 14.20 6.09 6.07
C ALA A 44 14.51 6.78 4.73
N ASN A 45 13.59 6.72 3.76
CA ASN A 45 13.72 7.42 2.48
C ASN A 45 13.74 8.94 2.65
N ARG A 46 12.84 9.48 3.49
CA ARG A 46 12.85 10.91 3.84
C ARG A 46 14.19 11.35 4.44
N ARG A 47 14.76 10.54 5.35
CA ARG A 47 16.09 10.80 5.94
C ARG A 47 17.22 10.77 4.93
N ARG A 48 17.08 10.01 3.83
CA ARG A 48 18.02 9.97 2.70
C ARG A 48 17.81 11.13 1.71
N GLY A 49 16.93 12.08 2.01
CA GLY A 49 16.64 13.23 1.14
C GLY A 49 15.68 12.93 -0.02
N GLN A 50 15.01 11.77 0.00
CA GLN A 50 14.00 11.48 -1.02
C GLN A 50 12.81 12.43 -0.88
N PRO A 51 12.30 13.00 -1.99
CA PRO A 51 11.20 13.94 -1.95
C PRO A 51 9.93 13.26 -1.45
N VAL A 52 9.25 13.89 -0.48
CA VAL A 52 7.95 13.43 0.04
C VAL A 52 6.86 14.34 -0.52
N LYS A 53 5.79 13.76 -1.05
CA LYS A 53 4.64 14.54 -1.51
C LYS A 53 3.92 15.14 -0.31
N THR A 54 3.53 16.41 -0.43
CA THR A 54 2.62 17.02 0.54
C THR A 54 1.23 16.42 0.38
N VAL A 55 0.44 16.43 1.46
CA VAL A 55 -0.95 15.97 1.43
C VAL A 55 -1.74 16.71 0.35
N TRP A 56 -1.54 18.03 0.22
CA TRP A 56 -2.16 18.82 -0.83
C TRP A 56 -1.83 18.32 -2.24
N ARG A 57 -0.55 18.04 -2.51
CA ARG A 57 -0.12 17.54 -3.83
C ARG A 57 -0.69 16.17 -4.13
N LEU A 58 -0.77 15.30 -3.12
CA LEU A 58 -1.41 13.99 -3.25
C LEU A 58 -2.91 14.13 -3.57
N LEU A 59 -3.62 14.99 -2.85
CA LEU A 59 -5.05 15.27 -3.09
C LEU A 59 -5.29 15.81 -4.50
N MET A 60 -4.46 16.75 -4.96
CA MET A 60 -4.56 17.28 -6.32
C MET A 60 -4.33 16.21 -7.39
N GLU A 61 -3.37 15.31 -7.18
CA GLU A 61 -3.13 14.18 -8.08
C GLU A 61 -4.30 13.19 -8.11
N ILE A 62 -4.92 12.90 -6.96
CA ILE A 62 -6.14 12.08 -6.89
C ILE A 62 -7.28 12.73 -7.67
N VAL A 63 -7.54 14.02 -7.42
CA VAL A 63 -8.61 14.77 -8.13
C VAL A 63 -8.34 14.79 -9.64
N TYR A 64 -7.10 15.03 -10.05
CA TYR A 64 -6.69 15.00 -11.45
C TYR A 64 -6.93 13.63 -12.09
N TYR A 65 -6.52 12.56 -11.43
CA TYR A 65 -6.71 11.18 -11.90
C TYR A 65 -8.20 10.85 -12.06
N LEU A 66 -9.02 11.16 -11.06
CA LEU A 66 -10.46 10.89 -11.09
C LEU A 66 -11.17 11.66 -12.22
N ARG A 67 -10.83 12.94 -12.43
CA ARG A 67 -11.39 13.75 -13.54
C ARG A 67 -11.01 13.22 -14.92
N ARG A 68 -9.81 12.62 -15.06
CA ARG A 68 -9.34 12.08 -16.33
C ARG A 68 -9.93 10.70 -16.62
N ARG A 69 -10.14 9.87 -15.60
CA ARG A 69 -10.79 8.55 -15.72
C ARG A 69 -12.22 8.67 -16.27
N THR A 70 -12.98 9.70 -15.87
CA THR A 70 -14.34 9.91 -16.40
C THR A 70 -14.39 10.21 -17.90
N ARG A 71 -13.31 10.75 -18.49
CA ARG A 71 -13.27 11.07 -19.93
C ARG A 71 -12.90 9.89 -20.83
N SER A 72 -12.13 8.92 -20.34
CA SER A 72 -11.71 7.76 -21.13
C SER A 72 -12.75 6.65 -21.21
N VAL A 73 -13.68 6.56 -20.25
CA VAL A 73 -14.74 5.52 -20.26
C VAL A 73 -15.95 5.93 -21.12
N VAL A 74 -16.06 7.20 -21.50
CA VAL A 74 -17.16 7.73 -22.35
C VAL A 74 -16.76 7.79 -23.83
N ALA A 75 -15.47 7.57 -24.14
CA ALA A 75 -14.92 7.68 -25.49
C ALA A 75 -14.68 6.32 -26.19
N ASP A 76 -15.02 5.21 -25.55
CA ASP A 76 -14.97 3.84 -26.09
C ASP A 76 -16.39 3.25 -26.20
#